data_AF-A0A931BEP0-F1
#
_entry.id   AF-A0A931BEP0-F1
#
_cell.length_a   1.000
_cell.length_b   1.000
_cell.length_c   1.000
_cell.angle_alpha   90.00
_cell.angle_beta   90.00
_cell.angle_gamma   90.00
#
_symmetry.space_group_name_H-M   'P 1'
#
loop_
_entity.id
_entity.type
_entity.pdbx_description
1 polymer ?
#
loop_
_entity_poly.entity_id
_entity_poly.type
_entity_poly.pdbx_seq_one_letter_code
_entity_poly.pdbx_strand_id
1 'polypeptide(L)'
;MTADTGVRDTVRLGLMVGALGVVFGDIGTSPIYTMATVFNPSDPHPVPLNTSNVYGIVSLIFWSVIMVVSVTYVSLAMRADNHGEGGIMALITLVQQKLSKHGRRTAVWLSALGIFGAALFLGDSMITPAMSMLSAVEGLKIVDPSLHDAVIPITTVIAVLLFLSQKRGTEAVGKLFGPIMIVWFVAIGALGISGISDEPAILRALSPTYALGFVFHHFNIAFFALAAVVLAFTGAEALYADMGHFGRRSISRSWTFLVLPALTLSYFGQGALILKDPANVSGPFFLLAPGWARVGLVVLATVATVIASQSVISGAFSVASQAAQLGYLPRLRIAHTSEKTIGQIYVPWINWLLMVSVLGLIFAFQSSARLTYAYGMAVTATITISTVLFLYVARQRWKVPLPWILVGGVVLLSGDLMFLAANLTKITHGAWLPLLIGLIAFTIMTTWRRGRDIVTENRERLEGPLRTFVDDLETDKRVRVVPGTAIFLNRSSTTVPLALRANVEHNHVRHEHLAVVAINTEPIPRIGPEDRIVVDSLGSGTDGIIQVTARFGYMETPNVPAALALLNAEQTEGRIDVDTCTYFLSKIELTPGPGKTMPQWQKRLFIATSHITSAAAPYFQLPQDRTVIMGSNVEV
;
A
#
# COMPACT_ATOMS: atom_id res chain seq x y z
N MET A 1 -36.72 12.08 -14.62
CA MET A 1 -35.40 11.75 -15.21
C MET A 1 -34.31 12.81 -14.92
N THR A 2 -34.65 13.97 -14.34
CA THR A 2 -33.71 15.06 -13.99
C THR A 2 -33.15 14.99 -12.56
N ALA A 3 -33.75 14.22 -11.65
CA ALA A 3 -33.26 14.03 -10.28
C ALA A 3 -32.04 13.08 -10.20
N ASP A 4 -31.98 12.05 -11.06
CA ASP A 4 -30.89 11.05 -11.06
C ASP A 4 -29.58 11.61 -11.66
N THR A 5 -29.66 12.64 -12.52
CA THR A 5 -28.46 13.32 -13.06
C THR A 5 -27.81 14.24 -12.01
N GLY A 6 -28.61 14.98 -11.23
CA GLY A 6 -28.09 15.87 -10.19
C GLY A 6 -27.38 15.13 -9.05
N VAL A 7 -27.90 13.96 -8.65
CA VAL A 7 -27.26 13.10 -7.64
C VAL A 7 -25.96 12.49 -8.17
N ARG A 8 -25.92 12.05 -9.44
CA ARG A 8 -24.71 11.51 -10.06
C ARG A 8 -23.60 12.55 -10.20
N ASP A 9 -23.93 13.80 -10.52
CA ASP A 9 -22.93 14.85 -10.70
C ASP A 9 -22.41 15.40 -9.36
N THR A 10 -23.25 15.50 -8.33
CA THR A 10 -22.81 15.83 -6.96
C THR A 10 -21.92 14.75 -6.36
N VAL A 11 -22.24 13.47 -6.56
CA VAL A 11 -21.38 12.34 -6.15
C VAL A 11 -20.03 12.37 -6.90
N ARG A 12 -20.03 12.69 -8.20
CA ARG A 12 -18.79 12.82 -8.99
C ARG A 12 -17.90 13.97 -8.52
N LEU A 13 -18.48 15.13 -8.23
CA LEU A 13 -17.74 16.28 -7.67
C LEU A 13 -17.17 15.94 -6.29
N GLY A 14 -17.95 15.29 -5.43
CA GLY A 14 -17.48 14.82 -4.13
C GLY A 14 -16.28 13.86 -4.24
N LEU A 15 -16.31 12.92 -5.19
CA LEU A 15 -15.19 12.01 -5.45
C LEU A 15 -13.96 12.71 -6.05
N MET A 16 -14.15 13.74 -6.88
CA MET A 16 -13.03 14.55 -7.39
C MET A 16 -12.37 15.35 -6.26
N VAL A 17 -13.17 16.00 -5.40
CA VAL A 17 -12.66 16.72 -4.22
C VAL A 17 -11.97 15.76 -3.26
N GLY A 18 -12.54 14.57 -3.03
CA GLY A 18 -11.90 13.52 -2.23
C GLY A 18 -10.56 13.06 -2.82
N ALA A 19 -10.50 12.85 -4.14
CA ALA A 19 -9.27 12.49 -4.83
C ALA A 19 -8.19 13.58 -4.70
N LEU A 20 -8.57 14.86 -4.77
CA LEU A 20 -7.64 15.97 -4.53
C LEU A 20 -7.04 15.95 -3.11
N GLY A 21 -7.85 15.60 -2.12
CA GLY A 21 -7.41 15.53 -0.72
C GLY A 21 -6.52 14.34 -0.41
N VAL A 22 -6.73 13.20 -1.07
CA VAL A 22 -6.03 11.94 -0.70
C VAL A 22 -5.03 11.51 -1.76
N VAL A 23 -5.29 11.68 -3.04
CA VAL A 23 -4.43 11.08 -4.08
C VAL A 23 -3.27 12.02 -4.47
N PHE A 24 -3.53 13.33 -4.48
CA PHE A 24 -2.59 14.31 -5.05
C PHE A 24 -1.75 15.06 -4.02
N GLY A 25 -1.84 14.70 -2.74
CA GLY A 25 -1.04 15.33 -1.68
C GLY A 25 0.47 15.19 -1.95
N ASP A 26 0.94 13.97 -2.20
CA ASP A 26 2.36 13.64 -2.38
C ASP A 26 3.00 14.43 -3.54
N ILE A 27 2.58 14.14 -4.77
CA ILE A 27 3.02 14.86 -5.97
C ILE A 27 2.73 16.37 -5.92
N GLY A 28 1.68 16.76 -5.20
CA GLY A 28 1.28 18.16 -5.03
C GLY A 28 2.25 18.98 -4.20
N THR A 29 3.04 18.33 -3.33
CA THR A 29 4.02 18.98 -2.45
C THR A 29 5.44 18.97 -3.00
N SER A 30 5.69 18.22 -4.10
CA SER A 30 6.97 18.18 -4.80
C SER A 30 7.57 19.53 -5.22
N PRO A 31 6.78 20.57 -5.57
CA PRO A 31 7.33 21.89 -5.87
C PRO A 31 8.10 22.55 -4.72
N ILE A 32 7.88 22.13 -3.47
CA ILE A 32 8.55 22.71 -2.29
C ILE A 32 10.06 22.49 -2.35
N TYR A 33 10.51 21.32 -2.85
CA TYR A 33 11.92 20.89 -2.74
C TYR A 33 12.59 20.62 -4.10
N THR A 34 11.85 20.34 -5.18
CA THR A 34 12.44 19.88 -6.45
C THR A 34 13.44 20.88 -7.05
N MET A 35 13.05 22.15 -7.27
CA MET A 35 13.93 23.15 -7.90
C MET A 35 15.13 23.49 -7.01
N ALA A 36 14.90 23.61 -5.70
CA ALA A 36 15.96 23.82 -4.72
C ALA A 36 16.99 22.68 -4.75
N THR A 37 16.54 21.43 -4.94
CA THR A 37 17.42 20.26 -5.02
C THR A 37 18.21 20.24 -6.32
N VAL A 38 17.58 20.53 -7.47
CA VAL A 38 18.26 20.49 -8.78
C VAL A 38 19.41 21.50 -8.85
N PHE A 39 19.20 22.71 -8.31
CA PHE A 39 20.20 23.78 -8.35
C PHE A 39 21.04 23.89 -7.07
N ASN A 40 20.97 22.90 -6.18
CA ASN A 40 21.73 22.92 -4.93
C ASN A 40 23.25 22.92 -5.22
N PRO A 41 24.00 23.98 -4.84
CA PRO A 41 25.45 24.02 -5.06
C PRO A 41 26.22 22.96 -4.26
N SER A 42 25.60 22.41 -3.21
CA SER A 42 26.18 21.35 -2.37
C SER A 42 25.93 19.95 -2.94
N ASP A 43 25.18 19.80 -4.04
CA ASP A 43 25.03 18.49 -4.71
C ASP A 43 26.40 18.02 -5.23
N PRO A 44 26.74 16.72 -5.13
CA PRO A 44 27.97 16.18 -5.70
C PRO A 44 28.13 16.47 -7.20
N HIS A 45 27.03 16.67 -7.92
CA HIS A 45 26.99 16.98 -9.35
C HIS A 45 26.06 18.20 -9.60
N PRO A 46 26.46 19.41 -9.19
CA PRO A 46 25.58 20.56 -9.20
C PRO A 46 25.30 21.02 -10.64
N VAL A 47 24.05 21.41 -10.91
CA VAL A 47 23.68 22.00 -12.21
C VAL A 47 24.12 23.48 -12.21
N PRO A 48 25.01 23.92 -13.12
CA PRO A 48 25.45 25.30 -13.17
C PRO A 48 24.26 26.23 -13.43
N LEU A 49 24.19 27.34 -12.68
CA LEU A 49 23.16 28.36 -12.87
C LEU A 49 23.48 29.21 -14.09
N ASN A 50 22.77 28.94 -15.18
CA ASN A 50 22.73 29.79 -16.36
C ASN A 50 21.35 29.68 -17.02
N THR A 51 21.02 30.65 -17.88
CA THR A 51 19.71 30.71 -18.54
C THR A 51 19.38 29.41 -19.27
N SER A 52 20.31 28.87 -20.07
CA SER A 52 20.09 27.63 -20.84
C SER A 52 19.70 26.45 -19.95
N ASN A 53 20.41 26.28 -18.83
CA ASN A 53 20.17 25.20 -17.88
C ASN A 53 18.83 25.36 -17.16
N VAL A 54 18.41 26.58 -16.80
CA VAL A 54 17.10 26.81 -16.18
C VAL A 54 15.97 26.45 -17.15
N TYR A 55 16.03 26.89 -18.40
CA TYR A 55 15.05 26.49 -19.43
C TYR A 55 15.06 24.97 -19.66
N GLY A 56 16.25 24.36 -19.73
CA GLY A 56 16.44 22.93 -19.88
C GLY A 56 15.80 22.12 -18.76
N ILE A 57 16.06 22.48 -17.50
CA ILE A 57 15.52 21.83 -16.30
C ILE A 57 14.00 22.00 -16.20
N VAL A 58 13.47 23.21 -16.38
CA VAL A 58 12.02 23.44 -16.31
C VAL A 58 11.29 22.64 -17.40
N SER A 59 11.85 22.61 -18.61
CA SER A 59 11.32 21.79 -19.71
C SER A 59 11.40 20.29 -19.39
N LEU A 60 12.53 19.83 -18.83
CA LEU A 60 12.75 18.44 -18.47
C LEU A 60 11.78 18.00 -17.37
N ILE A 61 11.56 18.81 -16.33
CA ILE A 61 10.55 18.55 -15.28
C ILE A 61 9.17 18.41 -15.90
N PHE A 62 8.75 19.38 -16.72
CA PHE A 62 7.43 19.38 -17.35
C PHE A 62 7.21 18.12 -18.19
N TRP A 63 8.13 17.81 -19.11
CA TRP A 63 7.99 16.64 -19.99
C TRP A 63 8.12 15.32 -19.23
N SER A 64 8.88 15.27 -18.14
CA SER A 64 8.95 14.09 -17.26
C SER A 64 7.61 13.85 -16.55
N VAL A 65 6.98 14.89 -16.02
CA VAL A 65 5.63 14.80 -15.41
C VAL A 65 4.58 14.40 -16.46
N ILE A 66 4.66 14.93 -17.68
CA ILE A 66 3.77 14.52 -18.78
C ILE A 66 3.98 13.05 -19.12
N MET A 67 5.22 12.62 -19.33
CA MET A 67 5.51 11.24 -19.74
C MET A 67 5.19 10.24 -18.63
N VAL A 68 5.72 10.42 -17.43
CA VAL A 68 5.54 9.46 -16.33
C VAL A 68 4.10 9.53 -15.81
N VAL A 69 3.64 10.69 -15.37
CA VAL A 69 2.35 10.77 -14.66
C VAL A 69 1.18 10.75 -15.63
N SER A 70 1.20 11.62 -16.65
CA SER A 70 0.04 11.78 -17.54
C SER A 70 -0.10 10.63 -18.54
N VAL A 71 1.00 10.22 -19.18
CA VAL A 71 1.00 9.16 -20.19
C VAL A 71 1.08 7.78 -19.53
N THR A 72 2.14 7.48 -18.76
CA THR A 72 2.34 6.14 -18.20
C THR A 72 1.29 5.79 -17.16
N TYR A 73 1.07 6.65 -16.16
CA TYR A 73 0.15 6.32 -15.06
C TYR A 73 -1.32 6.58 -15.41
N VAL A 74 -1.69 7.85 -15.61
CA VAL A 74 -3.10 8.27 -15.76
C VAL A 74 -3.73 7.70 -17.02
N SER A 75 -3.02 7.72 -18.15
CA SER A 75 -3.58 7.28 -19.44
C SER A 75 -3.48 5.76 -19.66
N LEU A 76 -2.38 5.13 -19.24
CA LEU A 76 -2.08 3.72 -19.52
C LEU A 76 -2.28 2.80 -18.29
N ALA A 77 -1.49 2.95 -17.22
CA ALA A 77 -1.46 2.02 -16.08
C ALA A 77 -2.82 1.90 -15.37
N MET A 78 -3.53 3.01 -15.18
CA MET A 78 -4.88 3.00 -14.57
C MET A 78 -5.95 2.27 -15.42
N ARG A 79 -5.64 1.85 -16.65
CA ARG A 79 -6.52 0.95 -17.43
C ARG A 79 -6.27 -0.52 -17.11
N ALA A 80 -5.16 -0.86 -16.48
CA ALA A 80 -4.83 -2.20 -16.01
C ALA A 80 -5.32 -2.39 -14.57
N ASP A 81 -6.62 -2.35 -14.35
CA ASP A 81 -7.25 -2.53 -13.05
C ASP A 81 -7.53 -4.01 -12.73
N ASN A 82 -7.58 -4.38 -11.44
CA ASN A 82 -8.10 -5.66 -10.99
C ASN A 82 -9.40 -5.43 -10.20
N HIS A 83 -10.55 -5.57 -10.86
CA HIS A 83 -11.87 -5.28 -10.27
C HIS A 83 -11.98 -3.86 -9.67
N GLY A 84 -11.42 -2.86 -10.37
CA GLY A 84 -11.38 -1.47 -9.91
C GLY A 84 -10.17 -1.11 -9.03
N GLU A 85 -9.46 -2.08 -8.48
CA GLU A 85 -8.21 -1.85 -7.71
C GLU A 85 -7.02 -1.64 -8.65
N GLY A 86 -6.09 -0.79 -8.23
CA GLY A 86 -4.86 -0.49 -8.98
C GLY A 86 -3.59 -0.70 -8.13
N GLY A 87 -2.46 -0.22 -8.63
CA GLY A 87 -1.18 -0.35 -7.97
C GLY A 87 -0.45 -1.67 -8.27
N ILE A 88 0.74 -1.79 -7.69
CA ILE A 88 1.65 -2.93 -7.94
C ILE A 88 1.05 -4.27 -7.52
N MET A 89 0.25 -4.30 -6.44
CA MET A 89 -0.41 -5.52 -5.96
C MET A 89 -1.52 -6.00 -6.89
N ALA A 90 -2.27 -5.07 -7.51
CA ALA A 90 -3.22 -5.41 -8.56
C ALA A 90 -2.50 -6.03 -9.77
N LEU A 91 -1.36 -5.47 -10.18
CA LEU A 91 -0.54 -6.05 -11.26
C LEU A 91 -0.02 -7.45 -10.91
N ILE A 92 0.49 -7.67 -9.70
CA ILE A 92 0.94 -9.00 -9.24
C ILE A 92 -0.20 -10.02 -9.30
N THR A 93 -1.39 -9.63 -8.85
CA THR A 93 -2.57 -10.51 -8.84
C THR A 93 -2.96 -10.89 -10.26
N LEU A 94 -3.00 -9.93 -11.20
CA LEU A 94 -3.29 -10.18 -12.61
C LEU A 94 -2.25 -11.07 -13.29
N VAL A 95 -0.97 -10.89 -12.93
CA VAL A 95 0.14 -11.74 -13.38
C VAL A 95 -0.05 -13.18 -12.90
N GLN A 96 -0.37 -13.39 -11.62
CA GLN A 96 -0.55 -14.73 -11.03
C GLN A 96 -1.77 -15.47 -11.59
N GLN A 97 -2.92 -14.80 -11.77
CA GLN A 97 -4.14 -15.42 -12.26
C GLN A 97 -3.98 -16.02 -13.66
N LYS A 98 -3.33 -15.31 -14.58
CA LYS A 98 -3.18 -15.75 -15.99
C LYS A 98 -2.05 -16.75 -16.23
N LEU A 99 -1.02 -16.73 -15.39
CA LEU A 99 0.16 -17.59 -15.54
C LEU A 99 -0.04 -19.03 -15.02
N SER A 100 -1.17 -19.30 -14.37
CA SER A 100 -1.62 -20.66 -14.04
C SER A 100 -1.75 -21.60 -15.25
N LYS A 101 -1.73 -21.06 -16.49
CA LYS A 101 -1.84 -21.85 -17.74
C LYS A 101 -0.58 -21.92 -18.61
N HIS A 102 0.39 -21.00 -18.51
CA HIS A 102 1.61 -20.99 -19.37
C HIS A 102 2.82 -20.36 -18.64
N GLY A 103 3.90 -21.11 -18.42
CA GLY A 103 5.22 -20.57 -18.02
C GLY A 103 5.42 -20.29 -16.52
N ARG A 104 5.51 -21.36 -15.70
CA ARG A 104 5.70 -21.28 -14.23
C ARG A 104 6.91 -20.45 -13.78
N ARG A 105 8.03 -20.48 -14.52
CA ARG A 105 9.26 -19.72 -14.18
C ARG A 105 9.06 -18.21 -14.32
N THR A 106 8.46 -17.75 -15.41
CA THR A 106 8.19 -16.32 -15.64
C THR A 106 7.25 -15.76 -14.57
N ALA A 107 6.28 -16.54 -14.13
CA ALA A 107 5.35 -16.18 -13.05
C ALA A 107 6.03 -15.97 -11.70
N VAL A 108 6.97 -16.87 -11.36
CA VAL A 108 7.73 -16.77 -10.12
C VAL A 108 8.60 -15.51 -10.13
N TRP A 109 9.32 -15.25 -11.24
CA TRP A 109 10.17 -14.07 -11.35
C TRP A 109 9.40 -12.75 -11.35
N LEU A 110 8.31 -12.65 -12.12
CA LEU A 110 7.48 -11.43 -12.13
C LEU A 110 6.78 -11.20 -10.79
N SER A 111 6.33 -12.26 -10.12
CA SER A 111 5.77 -12.13 -8.76
C SER A 111 6.84 -11.67 -7.78
N ALA A 112 8.04 -12.26 -7.81
CA ALA A 112 9.17 -11.83 -6.99
C ALA A 112 9.51 -10.35 -7.23
N LEU A 113 9.58 -9.94 -8.49
CA LEU A 113 9.84 -8.55 -8.86
C LEU A 113 8.74 -7.61 -8.33
N GLY A 114 7.48 -7.99 -8.46
CA GLY A 114 6.37 -7.19 -7.94
C GLY A 114 6.35 -7.10 -6.40
N ILE A 115 6.65 -8.19 -5.69
CA ILE A 115 6.78 -8.16 -4.22
C ILE A 115 7.95 -7.27 -3.82
N PHE A 116 9.04 -7.29 -4.57
CA PHE A 116 10.17 -6.39 -4.34
C PHE A 116 9.76 -4.93 -4.55
N GLY A 117 8.99 -4.60 -5.59
CA GLY A 117 8.43 -3.27 -5.76
C GLY A 117 7.44 -2.86 -4.66
N ALA A 118 6.59 -3.77 -4.18
CA ALA A 118 5.71 -3.51 -3.04
C ALA A 118 6.51 -3.24 -1.75
N ALA A 119 7.63 -3.94 -1.55
CA ALA A 119 8.53 -3.73 -0.44
C ALA A 119 9.28 -2.38 -0.54
N LEU A 120 9.69 -1.99 -1.75
CA LEU A 120 10.27 -0.67 -2.02
C LEU A 120 9.26 0.47 -1.76
N PHE A 121 7.99 0.29 -2.15
CA PHE A 121 6.91 1.22 -1.84
C PHE A 121 6.72 1.40 -0.32
N LEU A 122 6.77 0.31 0.46
CA LEU A 122 6.74 0.42 1.93
C LEU A 122 7.96 1.17 2.49
N GLY A 123 9.13 1.03 1.85
CA GLY A 123 10.32 1.80 2.19
C GLY A 123 10.17 3.29 1.88
N ASP A 124 9.62 3.63 0.71
CA ASP A 124 9.33 5.01 0.33
C ASP A 124 8.31 5.66 1.28
N SER A 125 7.33 4.88 1.75
CA SER A 125 6.33 5.33 2.73
C SER A 125 6.93 5.79 4.07
N MET A 126 8.18 5.43 4.35
CA MET A 126 8.93 5.95 5.51
C MET A 126 9.62 7.28 5.21
N ILE A 127 10.07 7.50 3.98
CA ILE A 127 10.90 8.66 3.61
C ILE A 127 10.04 9.87 3.25
N THR A 128 8.98 9.66 2.46
CA THR A 128 8.14 10.72 1.94
C THR A 128 7.53 11.61 3.03
N PRO A 129 6.99 11.09 4.16
CA PRO A 129 6.53 11.94 5.26
C PRO A 129 7.65 12.76 5.91
N ALA A 130 8.82 12.17 6.13
CA ALA A 130 9.96 12.85 6.73
C ALA A 130 10.44 14.00 5.84
N MET A 131 10.59 13.73 4.53
CA MET A 131 11.06 14.70 3.56
C MET A 131 10.06 15.83 3.35
N SER A 132 8.78 15.51 3.15
CA SER A 132 7.74 16.52 2.91
C SER A 132 7.55 17.45 4.11
N MET A 133 7.42 16.90 5.32
CA MET A 133 7.23 17.72 6.53
C MET A 133 8.47 18.57 6.85
N LEU A 134 9.69 18.01 6.73
CA LEU A 134 10.91 18.80 6.91
C LEU A 134 10.98 19.95 5.91
N SER A 135 10.71 19.68 4.63
CA SER A 135 10.80 20.70 3.57
C SER A 135 9.79 21.83 3.75
N ALA A 136 8.57 21.52 4.23
CA ALA A 136 7.58 22.55 4.53
C ALA A 136 7.98 23.42 5.72
N VAL A 137 8.43 22.82 6.82
CA VAL A 137 8.81 23.53 8.05
C VAL A 137 10.12 24.32 7.86
N GLU A 138 11.04 23.85 7.01
CA GLU A 138 12.25 24.60 6.64
C GLU A 138 11.95 25.92 5.94
N GLY A 139 10.74 26.12 5.40
CA GLY A 139 10.28 27.43 4.93
C GLY A 139 10.33 28.53 6.01
N LEU A 140 10.30 28.17 7.29
CA LEU A 140 10.53 29.11 8.39
C LEU A 140 11.91 29.77 8.32
N LYS A 141 12.95 29.06 7.85
CA LYS A 141 14.30 29.60 7.69
C LYS A 141 14.37 30.72 6.66
N ILE A 142 13.46 30.70 5.66
CA ILE A 142 13.33 31.73 4.62
C ILE A 142 12.59 32.97 5.15
N VAL A 143 11.69 32.78 6.12
CA VAL A 143 10.99 33.88 6.80
C VAL A 143 11.92 34.56 7.81
N ASP A 144 12.55 33.77 8.67
CA ASP A 144 13.48 34.22 9.70
C ASP A 144 14.56 33.15 9.94
N PRO A 145 15.84 33.42 9.59
CA PRO A 145 16.93 32.49 9.80
C PRO A 145 17.13 32.04 11.26
N SER A 146 16.71 32.84 12.24
CA SER A 146 16.83 32.50 13.67
C SER A 146 15.96 31.31 14.09
N LEU A 147 14.94 30.97 13.29
CA LEU A 147 14.04 29.83 13.54
C LEU A 147 14.63 28.47 13.12
N HIS A 148 15.91 28.43 12.71
CA HIS A 148 16.60 27.20 12.32
C HIS A 148 16.45 26.07 13.35
N ASP A 149 16.66 26.38 14.63
CA ASP A 149 16.67 25.37 15.71
C ASP A 149 15.26 24.87 16.06
N ALA A 150 14.21 25.59 15.64
CA ALA A 150 12.82 25.21 15.86
C ALA A 150 12.31 24.20 14.82
N VAL A 151 13.00 24.04 13.68
CA VAL A 151 12.52 23.19 12.57
C VAL A 151 12.37 21.73 12.98
N ILE A 152 13.37 21.14 13.63
CA ILE A 152 13.32 19.72 14.03
C ILE A 152 12.23 19.50 15.08
N PRO A 153 12.16 20.24 16.22
CA PRO A 153 11.09 20.08 17.20
C PRO A 153 9.69 20.22 16.61
N ILE A 154 9.46 21.23 15.76
CA ILE A 154 8.16 21.47 15.13
C ILE A 154 7.78 20.28 14.24
N THR A 155 8.71 19.83 13.39
CA THR A 155 8.49 18.69 12.49
C THR A 155 8.20 17.41 13.28
N THR A 156 8.93 17.16 14.37
CA THR A 156 8.69 16.02 15.27
C THR A 156 7.30 16.07 15.89
N VAL A 157 6.87 17.22 16.41
CA VAL A 157 5.54 17.38 17.01
C VAL A 157 4.45 17.12 15.97
N ILE A 158 4.60 17.68 14.76
CA ILE A 158 3.66 17.45 13.66
C ILE A 158 3.59 15.95 13.32
N ALA A 159 4.73 15.28 13.16
CA ALA A 159 4.80 13.85 12.85
C ALA A 159 4.15 12.99 13.95
N VAL A 160 4.42 13.27 15.23
CA VAL A 160 3.81 12.53 16.35
C VAL A 160 2.29 12.73 16.37
N LEU A 161 1.80 13.96 16.26
CA LEU A 161 0.37 14.25 16.21
C LEU A 161 -0.30 13.55 15.02
N LEU A 162 0.38 13.53 13.87
CA LEU A 162 -0.05 12.81 12.70
C LEU A 162 -0.26 11.32 12.98
N PHE A 163 0.77 10.62 13.46
CA PHE A 163 0.72 9.18 13.70
C PHE A 163 -0.21 8.77 14.84
N LEU A 164 -0.40 9.63 15.85
CA LEU A 164 -1.38 9.40 16.93
C LEU A 164 -2.83 9.58 16.43
N SER A 165 -3.06 10.45 15.45
CA SER A 165 -4.40 10.69 14.92
C SER A 165 -4.91 9.58 13.98
N GLN A 166 -4.04 8.68 13.48
CA GLN A 166 -4.40 7.66 12.49
C GLN A 166 -5.55 6.73 12.92
N LYS A 167 -5.64 6.42 14.22
CA LYS A 167 -6.69 5.52 14.76
C LYS A 167 -8.10 6.12 14.62
N ARG A 168 -8.24 7.45 14.56
CA ARG A 168 -9.54 8.14 14.49
C ARG A 168 -10.20 8.08 13.10
N GLY A 169 -9.52 7.49 12.12
CA GLY A 169 -10.02 7.30 10.77
C GLY A 169 -9.94 8.56 9.91
N THR A 170 -9.83 8.35 8.59
CA THR A 170 -9.78 9.42 7.59
C THR A 170 -11.18 9.96 7.23
N GLU A 171 -12.26 9.38 7.74
CA GLU A 171 -13.63 9.79 7.38
C GLU A 171 -14.01 11.18 7.92
N ALA A 172 -13.62 11.52 9.16
CA ALA A 172 -13.91 12.83 9.75
C ALA A 172 -12.97 13.94 9.20
N VAL A 173 -11.70 13.62 8.97
CA VAL A 173 -10.66 14.57 8.53
C VAL A 173 -10.62 14.72 7.00
N GLY A 174 -10.92 13.65 6.27
CA GLY A 174 -10.87 13.58 4.80
C GLY A 174 -11.86 14.52 4.09
N LYS A 175 -12.94 14.93 4.76
CA LYS A 175 -13.86 15.96 4.25
C LYS A 175 -13.19 17.34 4.11
N LEU A 176 -12.20 17.63 4.96
CA LEU A 176 -11.43 18.89 4.93
C LEU A 176 -10.21 18.81 4.02
N PHE A 177 -9.66 17.62 3.77
CA PHE A 177 -8.47 17.46 2.93
C PHE A 177 -8.67 17.96 1.50
N GLY A 178 -9.80 17.61 0.87
CA GLY A 178 -10.11 18.05 -0.49
C GLY A 178 -10.13 19.58 -0.64
N PRO A 179 -10.94 20.30 0.14
CA PRO A 179 -10.95 21.77 0.13
C PRO A 179 -9.58 22.40 0.40
N ILE A 180 -8.82 21.90 1.37
CA ILE A 180 -7.48 22.42 1.68
C ILE A 180 -6.54 22.23 0.50
N MET A 181 -6.56 21.05 -0.15
CA MET A 181 -5.73 20.78 -1.32
C MET A 181 -6.14 21.64 -2.53
N ILE A 182 -7.42 21.99 -2.69
CA ILE A 182 -7.85 22.96 -3.70
C ILE A 182 -7.23 24.32 -3.43
N VAL A 183 -7.29 24.80 -2.18
CA VAL A 183 -6.65 26.06 -1.78
C VAL A 183 -5.15 26.01 -2.04
N TRP A 184 -4.48 24.91 -1.71
CA TRP A 184 -3.08 24.68 -2.02
C TRP A 184 -2.77 24.79 -3.52
N PHE A 185 -3.46 24.04 -4.37
CA PHE A 185 -3.20 24.05 -5.81
C PHE A 185 -3.50 25.41 -6.46
N VAL A 186 -4.57 26.08 -6.02
CA VAL A 186 -4.89 27.44 -6.48
C VAL A 186 -3.81 28.42 -6.03
N ALA A 187 -3.35 28.33 -4.78
CA ALA A 187 -2.31 29.20 -4.25
C ALA A 187 -0.98 29.04 -5.01
N ILE A 188 -0.48 27.81 -5.18
CA ILE A 188 0.78 27.60 -5.91
C ILE A 188 0.66 27.95 -7.40
N GLY A 189 -0.53 27.77 -7.99
CA GLY A 189 -0.81 28.19 -9.36
C GLY A 189 -0.80 29.71 -9.51
N ALA A 190 -1.42 30.43 -8.57
CA ALA A 190 -1.44 31.90 -8.55
C ALA A 190 -0.04 32.49 -8.33
N LEU A 191 0.75 31.92 -7.40
CA LEU A 191 2.15 32.28 -7.21
C LEU A 191 2.99 31.99 -8.46
N GLY A 192 2.75 30.85 -9.10
CA GLY A 192 3.35 30.48 -10.37
C GLY A 192 3.11 31.52 -11.47
N ILE A 193 1.85 31.94 -11.64
CA ILE A 193 1.48 33.01 -12.59
C ILE A 193 2.21 34.32 -12.26
N SER A 194 2.28 34.70 -10.99
CA SER A 194 3.00 35.90 -10.55
C SER A 194 4.49 35.83 -10.85
N GLY A 195 5.13 34.65 -10.71
CA GLY A 195 6.53 34.47 -11.11
C GLY A 195 6.71 34.53 -12.62
N ILE A 196 5.81 33.93 -13.40
CA ILE A 196 5.85 33.94 -14.87
C ILE A 196 5.65 35.36 -15.42
N SER A 197 4.80 36.18 -14.80
CA SER A 197 4.58 37.56 -15.26
C SER A 197 5.84 38.42 -15.19
N ASP A 198 6.75 38.12 -14.27
CA ASP A 198 8.04 38.82 -14.14
C ASP A 198 9.02 38.45 -15.26
N GLU A 199 9.00 37.19 -15.74
CA GLU A 199 9.85 36.72 -16.85
C GLU A 199 9.02 35.83 -17.82
N PRO A 200 8.15 36.41 -18.68
CA PRO A 200 7.22 35.63 -19.50
C PRO A 200 7.88 34.71 -20.52
N ALA A 201 9.15 34.99 -20.87
CA ALA A 201 9.91 34.17 -21.79
C ALA A 201 10.10 32.73 -21.29
N ILE A 202 10.01 32.47 -19.97
CA ILE A 202 10.14 31.12 -19.39
C ILE A 202 9.15 30.12 -20.00
N LEU A 203 7.99 30.59 -20.51
CA LEU A 203 6.99 29.75 -21.17
C LEU A 203 7.52 29.02 -22.39
N ARG A 204 8.61 29.49 -23.01
CA ARG A 204 9.30 28.76 -24.09
C ARG A 204 9.78 27.38 -23.65
N ALA A 205 10.04 27.16 -22.35
CA ALA A 205 10.40 25.87 -21.79
C ALA A 205 9.33 24.78 -21.97
N LEU A 206 8.08 25.13 -22.32
CA LEU A 206 7.06 24.16 -22.75
C LEU A 206 7.50 23.36 -23.99
N SER A 207 8.32 23.96 -24.85
CA SER A 207 8.86 23.24 -26.00
C SER A 207 9.83 22.15 -25.54
N PRO A 208 9.66 20.88 -25.98
CA PRO A 208 10.56 19.78 -25.63
C PRO A 208 11.97 19.99 -26.17
N THR A 209 12.17 20.93 -27.11
CA THR A 209 13.48 21.28 -27.65
C THR A 209 14.45 21.77 -26.57
N TYR A 210 13.97 22.38 -25.49
CA TYR A 210 14.83 22.81 -24.38
C TYR A 210 15.30 21.62 -23.54
N ALA A 211 14.41 20.67 -23.21
CA ALA A 211 14.79 19.43 -22.53
C ALA A 211 15.76 18.59 -23.40
N LEU A 212 15.42 18.36 -24.67
CA LEU A 212 16.27 17.62 -25.60
C LEU A 212 17.61 18.33 -25.82
N GLY A 213 17.59 19.65 -26.01
CA GLY A 213 18.79 20.46 -26.15
C GLY A 213 19.70 20.33 -24.92
N PHE A 214 19.13 20.40 -23.72
CA PHE A 214 19.87 20.22 -22.47
C PHE A 214 20.48 18.83 -22.35
N VAL A 215 19.72 17.77 -22.67
CA VAL A 215 20.21 16.38 -22.65
C VAL A 215 21.30 16.13 -23.70
N PHE A 216 21.15 16.63 -24.92
CA PHE A 216 22.11 16.36 -26.00
C PHE A 216 23.39 17.22 -25.92
N HIS A 217 23.29 18.49 -25.49
CA HIS A 217 24.47 19.35 -25.40
C HIS A 217 25.21 19.20 -24.06
N HIS A 218 24.50 18.82 -22.99
CA HIS A 218 25.07 18.71 -21.64
C HIS A 218 24.70 17.37 -20.98
N PHE A 219 24.89 16.26 -21.70
CA PHE A 219 24.46 14.91 -21.26
C PHE A 219 24.86 14.56 -19.83
N ASN A 220 26.11 14.82 -19.44
CA ASN A 220 26.58 14.50 -18.08
C ASN A 220 25.79 15.27 -17.02
N ILE A 221 25.62 16.59 -17.19
CA ILE A 221 24.90 17.45 -16.26
C ILE A 221 23.42 17.06 -16.24
N ALA A 222 22.82 16.84 -17.41
CA ALA A 222 21.43 16.42 -17.54
C ALA A 222 21.18 15.06 -16.89
N PHE A 223 22.09 14.10 -17.07
CA PHE A 223 22.01 12.77 -16.47
C PHE A 223 22.00 12.84 -14.95
N PHE A 224 22.90 13.59 -14.31
CA PHE A 224 22.88 13.75 -12.86
C PHE A 224 21.67 14.55 -12.38
N ALA A 225 21.23 15.55 -13.16
CA ALA A 225 20.02 16.31 -12.84
C ALA A 225 18.76 15.43 -12.81
N LEU A 226 18.69 14.35 -13.60
CA LEU A 226 17.55 13.41 -13.56
C LEU A 226 17.32 12.82 -12.16
N ALA A 227 18.38 12.65 -11.35
CA ALA A 227 18.26 12.18 -9.99
C ALA A 227 17.50 13.16 -9.08
N ALA A 228 17.55 14.47 -9.37
CA ALA A 228 16.75 15.49 -8.69
C ALA A 228 15.41 15.76 -9.40
N VAL A 229 15.34 15.63 -10.73
CA VAL A 229 14.08 15.81 -11.48
C VAL A 229 13.04 14.74 -11.13
N VAL A 230 13.46 13.53 -10.73
CA VAL A 230 12.53 12.48 -10.29
C VAL A 230 11.59 12.97 -9.17
N LEU A 231 12.10 13.85 -8.32
CA LEU A 231 11.38 14.43 -7.18
C LEU A 231 10.08 15.11 -7.61
N ALA A 232 10.01 15.62 -8.84
CA ALA A 232 8.86 16.33 -9.37
C ALA A 232 7.62 15.46 -9.59
N PHE A 233 7.79 14.15 -9.71
CA PHE A 233 6.71 13.19 -9.98
C PHE A 233 6.67 12.03 -8.98
N THR A 234 7.33 12.20 -7.83
CA THR A 234 7.16 11.30 -6.68
C THR A 234 5.69 11.26 -6.25
N GLY A 235 5.16 10.07 -5.94
CA GLY A 235 3.75 9.86 -5.68
C GLY A 235 2.90 9.42 -6.87
N ALA A 236 3.47 9.31 -8.08
CA ALA A 236 2.77 8.77 -9.27
C ALA A 236 2.17 7.37 -9.02
N GLU A 237 2.87 6.53 -8.27
CA GLU A 237 2.46 5.21 -7.83
C GLU A 237 1.25 5.24 -6.88
N ALA A 238 1.13 6.27 -6.03
CA ALA A 238 -0.01 6.44 -5.13
C ALA A 238 -1.30 6.71 -5.93
N LEU A 239 -1.22 7.46 -7.04
CA LEU A 239 -2.35 7.67 -7.97
C LEU A 239 -2.92 6.33 -8.45
N TYR A 240 -2.06 5.37 -8.73
CA TYR A 240 -2.48 4.07 -9.21
C TYR A 240 -2.99 3.17 -8.08
N ALA A 241 -2.36 3.20 -6.91
CA ALA A 241 -2.78 2.41 -5.75
C ALA A 241 -4.18 2.81 -5.23
N ASP A 242 -4.50 4.11 -5.21
CA ASP A 242 -5.76 4.64 -4.66
C ASP A 242 -6.93 4.63 -5.67
N MET A 243 -6.76 3.95 -6.81
CA MET A 243 -7.80 3.85 -7.83
C MET A 243 -9.05 3.11 -7.32
N GLY A 244 -8.88 2.16 -6.39
CA GLY A 244 -10.00 1.41 -5.78
C GLY A 244 -11.00 2.30 -5.06
N HIS A 245 -10.54 3.41 -4.47
CA HIS A 245 -11.37 4.30 -3.64
C HIS A 245 -12.07 5.39 -4.45
N PHE A 246 -11.35 6.04 -5.37
CA PHE A 246 -11.85 7.23 -6.06
C PHE A 246 -12.25 6.98 -7.51
N GLY A 247 -11.76 5.88 -8.09
CA GLY A 247 -11.95 5.51 -9.47
C GLY A 247 -11.11 6.34 -10.45
N ARG A 248 -10.75 5.71 -11.58
CA ARG A 248 -9.91 6.31 -12.64
C ARG A 248 -10.39 7.67 -13.14
N ARG A 249 -11.70 7.84 -13.35
CA ARG A 249 -12.24 9.07 -13.96
C ARG A 249 -12.11 10.29 -13.05
N SER A 250 -12.29 10.12 -11.74
CA SER A 250 -12.19 11.20 -10.75
C SER A 250 -10.75 11.66 -10.62
N ILE A 251 -9.81 10.70 -10.52
CA ILE A 251 -8.36 10.97 -10.47
C ILE A 251 -7.90 11.67 -11.76
N SER A 252 -8.22 11.10 -12.93
CA SER A 252 -7.80 11.67 -14.22
C SER A 252 -8.31 13.10 -14.45
N ARG A 253 -9.57 13.41 -14.10
CA ARG A 253 -10.10 14.77 -14.23
C ARG A 253 -9.44 15.75 -13.26
N SER A 254 -9.26 15.35 -12.01
CA SER A 254 -8.61 16.19 -10.99
C SER A 254 -7.16 16.50 -11.38
N TRP A 255 -6.46 15.51 -11.93
CA TRP A 255 -5.13 15.67 -12.51
C TRP A 255 -5.12 16.70 -13.64
N THR A 256 -5.92 16.49 -14.69
CA THR A 256 -5.88 17.31 -15.90
C THR A 256 -6.33 18.76 -15.67
N PHE A 257 -7.35 18.98 -14.84
CA PHE A 257 -7.98 20.30 -14.71
C PHE A 257 -7.42 21.18 -13.59
N LEU A 258 -6.79 20.60 -12.56
CA LEU A 258 -6.30 21.38 -11.42
C LEU A 258 -4.83 21.09 -11.12
N VAL A 259 -4.46 19.83 -10.90
CA VAL A 259 -3.13 19.49 -10.39
C VAL A 259 -2.04 19.76 -11.43
N LEU A 260 -2.18 19.22 -12.65
CA LEU A 260 -1.18 19.40 -13.71
C LEU A 260 -0.98 20.89 -14.06
N PRO A 261 -2.03 21.71 -14.27
CA PRO A 261 -1.85 23.15 -14.48
C PRO A 261 -1.15 23.85 -13.30
N ALA A 262 -1.57 23.58 -12.05
CA ALA A 262 -0.99 24.21 -10.87
C ALA A 262 0.50 23.88 -10.69
N LEU A 263 0.88 22.61 -10.85
CA LEU A 263 2.27 22.16 -10.80
C LEU A 263 3.10 22.79 -11.92
N THR A 264 2.57 22.81 -13.15
CA THR A 264 3.24 23.44 -14.29
C THR A 264 3.50 24.92 -14.03
N LEU A 265 2.49 25.67 -13.61
CA LEU A 265 2.63 27.09 -13.29
C LEU A 265 3.64 27.32 -12.16
N SER A 266 3.62 26.49 -11.12
CA SER A 266 4.55 26.60 -10.00
C SER A 266 6.00 26.40 -10.43
N TYR A 267 6.32 25.34 -11.18
CA TYR A 267 7.69 25.09 -11.65
C TYR A 267 8.19 26.17 -12.61
N PHE A 268 7.33 26.67 -13.50
CA PHE A 268 7.69 27.76 -14.41
C PHE A 268 7.90 29.08 -13.66
N GLY A 269 7.05 29.40 -12.68
CA GLY A 269 7.23 30.58 -11.83
C GLY A 269 8.52 30.52 -11.00
N GLN A 270 8.86 29.36 -10.44
CA GLN A 270 10.14 29.16 -9.76
C GLN A 270 11.33 29.31 -10.71
N GLY A 271 11.24 28.78 -11.94
CA GLY A 271 12.26 28.97 -12.97
C GLY A 271 12.47 30.45 -13.34
N ALA A 272 11.38 31.19 -13.54
CA ALA A 272 11.42 32.64 -13.79
C ALA A 272 12.09 33.40 -12.63
N LEU A 273 11.76 33.06 -11.39
CA LEU A 273 12.35 33.69 -10.20
C LEU A 273 13.87 33.48 -10.12
N ILE A 274 14.35 32.29 -10.47
CA ILE A 274 15.79 31.96 -10.49
C ILE A 274 16.50 32.66 -11.65
N LEU A 275 15.85 32.83 -12.81
CA LEU A 275 16.41 33.58 -13.95
C LEU A 275 16.63 35.06 -13.60
N LYS A 276 15.72 35.64 -12.82
CA LYS A 276 15.79 37.04 -12.41
C LYS A 276 16.92 37.29 -11.41
N ASP A 277 17.07 36.42 -10.41
CA ASP A 277 18.14 36.50 -9.43
C ASP A 277 18.59 35.09 -8.97
N PRO A 278 19.82 34.66 -9.32
CA PRO A 278 20.38 33.38 -8.90
C PRO A 278 20.45 33.18 -7.38
N ALA A 279 20.41 34.23 -6.56
CA ALA A 279 20.41 34.12 -5.10
C ALA A 279 19.15 33.41 -4.56
N ASN A 280 18.06 33.35 -5.36
CA ASN A 280 16.79 32.74 -4.97
C ASN A 280 16.81 31.20 -4.92
N VAL A 281 17.93 30.56 -5.28
CA VAL A 281 18.07 29.09 -5.32
C VAL A 281 17.93 28.42 -3.95
N SER A 282 18.19 29.15 -2.86
CA SER A 282 18.07 28.65 -1.48
C SER A 282 16.64 28.23 -1.09
N GLY A 283 15.62 28.76 -1.76
CA GLY A 283 14.22 28.47 -1.47
C GLY A 283 13.25 29.04 -2.50
N PRO A 284 13.37 28.67 -3.79
CA PRO A 284 12.62 29.31 -4.87
C PRO A 284 11.10 29.20 -4.68
N PHE A 285 10.62 28.11 -4.07
CA PHE A 285 9.20 27.93 -3.77
C PHE A 285 8.65 28.99 -2.80
N PHE A 286 9.29 29.19 -1.65
CA PHE A 286 8.82 30.15 -0.62
C PHE A 286 9.11 31.60 -1.01
N LEU A 287 10.19 31.85 -1.76
CA LEU A 287 10.55 33.17 -2.26
C LEU A 287 9.62 33.65 -3.38
N LEU A 288 8.89 32.74 -4.03
CA LEU A 288 7.84 33.07 -5.00
C LEU A 288 6.69 33.87 -4.36
N ALA A 289 6.46 33.70 -3.06
CA ALA A 289 5.47 34.47 -2.32
C ALA A 289 6.03 35.85 -1.90
N PRO A 290 5.21 36.92 -2.05
CA PRO A 290 5.58 38.23 -1.51
C PRO A 290 5.73 38.15 0.01
N GLY A 291 6.58 39.01 0.59
CA GLY A 291 6.98 38.93 2.00
C GLY A 291 5.82 38.78 2.99
N TRP A 292 4.70 39.48 2.78
CA TRP A 292 3.51 39.41 3.63
C TRP A 292 2.78 38.06 3.58
N ALA A 293 2.89 37.31 2.48
CA ALA A 293 2.19 36.04 2.26
C ALA A 293 3.05 34.82 2.65
N ARG A 294 4.37 34.97 2.85
CA ARG A 294 5.29 33.84 3.09
C ARG A 294 4.91 33.01 4.31
N VAL A 295 4.58 33.65 5.43
CA VAL A 295 4.16 32.93 6.65
C VAL A 295 2.91 32.10 6.39
N GLY A 296 1.93 32.68 5.69
CA GLY A 296 0.71 31.98 5.29
C GLY A 296 1.02 30.78 4.38
N LEU A 297 1.96 30.94 3.44
CA LEU A 297 2.41 29.85 2.57
C LEU A 297 3.11 28.73 3.35
N VAL A 298 3.95 29.05 4.35
CA VAL A 298 4.59 28.04 5.21
C VAL A 298 3.55 27.24 6.00
N VAL A 299 2.55 27.91 6.58
CA VAL A 299 1.45 27.23 7.27
C VAL A 299 0.68 26.34 6.31
N LEU A 300 0.31 26.86 5.14
CA LEU A 300 -0.43 26.10 4.12
C LEU A 300 0.38 24.91 3.60
N ALA A 301 1.68 25.07 3.34
CA ALA A 301 2.59 24.00 2.93
C ALA A 301 2.72 22.94 4.02
N THR A 302 2.76 23.33 5.29
CA THR A 302 2.80 22.42 6.43
C THR A 302 1.53 21.58 6.50
N VAL A 303 0.35 22.19 6.32
CA VAL A 303 -0.92 21.46 6.27
C VAL A 303 -0.99 20.55 5.04
N ALA A 304 -0.56 21.02 3.86
CA ALA A 304 -0.53 20.22 2.64
C ALA A 304 0.40 19.01 2.75
N THR A 305 1.57 19.15 3.37
CA THR A 305 2.52 18.04 3.58
C THR A 305 2.08 17.06 4.66
N VAL A 306 1.33 17.52 5.66
CA VAL A 306 0.59 16.65 6.58
C VAL A 306 -0.41 15.80 5.81
N ILE A 307 -1.22 16.40 4.94
CA ILE A 307 -2.19 15.69 4.09
C ILE A 307 -1.48 14.70 3.15
N ALA A 308 -0.40 15.12 2.48
CA ALA A 308 0.43 14.26 1.64
C ALA A 308 0.94 13.03 2.40
N SER A 309 1.45 13.25 3.61
CA SER A 309 1.94 12.18 4.49
C SER A 309 0.82 11.19 4.86
N GLN A 310 -0.42 11.67 5.07
CA GLN A 310 -1.58 10.81 5.35
C GLN A 310 -1.90 9.85 4.21
N SER A 311 -1.84 10.35 2.99
CA SER A 311 -2.09 9.58 1.78
C SER A 311 -1.10 8.43 1.66
N VAL A 312 0.19 8.72 1.82
CA VAL A 312 1.26 7.73 1.74
C VAL A 312 1.14 6.69 2.85
N ILE A 313 0.86 7.12 4.09
CA ILE A 313 0.63 6.20 5.23
C ILE A 313 -0.56 5.28 4.95
N SER A 314 -1.66 5.82 4.41
CA SER A 314 -2.84 5.04 4.03
C SER A 314 -2.55 4.05 2.89
N GLY A 315 -1.77 4.47 1.90
CA GLY A 315 -1.26 3.61 0.84
C GLY A 315 -0.42 2.45 1.38
N ALA A 316 0.45 2.73 2.36
CA ALA A 316 1.25 1.70 3.03
C ALA A 316 0.38 0.67 3.78
N PHE A 317 -0.69 1.11 4.45
CA PHE A 317 -1.66 0.22 5.07
C PHE A 317 -2.35 -0.68 4.04
N SER A 318 -2.79 -0.10 2.91
CA SER A 318 -3.40 -0.83 1.79
C SER A 318 -2.46 -1.89 1.21
N VAL A 319 -1.21 -1.53 0.90
CA VAL A 319 -0.21 -2.47 0.38
C VAL A 319 0.11 -3.57 1.40
N ALA A 320 0.27 -3.25 2.68
CA ALA A 320 0.53 -4.24 3.73
C ALA A 320 -0.66 -5.20 3.93
N SER A 321 -1.89 -4.70 3.89
CA SER A 321 -3.11 -5.51 3.97
C SER A 321 -3.25 -6.43 2.75
N GLN A 322 -3.06 -5.90 1.54
CA GLN A 322 -3.07 -6.69 0.31
C GLN A 322 -1.97 -7.75 0.32
N ALA A 323 -0.77 -7.44 0.84
CA ALA A 323 0.31 -8.41 1.01
C ALA A 323 -0.09 -9.53 1.98
N ALA A 324 -0.76 -9.20 3.09
CA ALA A 324 -1.27 -10.19 4.02
C ALA A 324 -2.35 -11.09 3.40
N GLN A 325 -3.28 -10.52 2.61
CA GLN A 325 -4.32 -11.25 1.90
C GLN A 325 -3.74 -12.20 0.83
N LEU A 326 -2.71 -11.77 0.11
CA LEU A 326 -1.97 -12.59 -0.87
C LEU A 326 -1.02 -13.61 -0.21
N GLY A 327 -0.97 -13.67 1.12
CA GLY A 327 -0.15 -14.64 1.88
C GLY A 327 1.33 -14.29 1.99
N TYR A 328 1.72 -13.04 1.68
CA TYR A 328 3.10 -12.54 1.81
C TYR A 328 3.39 -11.91 3.18
N LEU A 329 2.38 -11.57 3.96
CA LEU A 329 2.53 -11.13 5.36
C LEU A 329 1.64 -11.94 6.30
N PRO A 330 1.95 -11.99 7.61
CA PRO A 330 1.04 -12.54 8.60
C PRO A 330 -0.30 -11.79 8.59
N ARG A 331 -1.33 -12.43 9.13
CA ARG A 331 -2.62 -11.78 9.32
C ARG A 331 -2.45 -10.61 10.29
N LEU A 332 -2.51 -9.41 9.75
CA LEU A 332 -2.44 -8.17 10.51
C LEU A 332 -3.81 -7.86 11.10
N ARG A 333 -3.83 -7.24 12.30
CA ARG A 333 -5.06 -6.66 12.83
C ARG A 333 -5.43 -5.45 11.98
N ILE A 334 -6.51 -5.56 11.22
CA ILE A 334 -7.04 -4.49 10.39
C ILE A 334 -8.25 -3.91 11.12
N ALA A 335 -8.24 -2.61 11.38
CA ALA A 335 -9.42 -1.88 11.80
C ALA A 335 -9.94 -1.10 10.59
N HIS A 336 -11.13 -1.44 10.09
CA HIS A 336 -11.77 -0.66 9.05
C HIS A 336 -12.27 0.66 9.65
N THR A 337 -11.89 1.77 9.04
CA THR A 337 -12.17 3.12 9.55
C THR A 337 -13.39 3.79 8.91
N SER A 338 -13.94 3.21 7.84
CA SER A 338 -15.19 3.66 7.23
C SER A 338 -16.08 2.48 6.84
N GLU A 339 -17.39 2.61 7.06
CA GLU A 339 -18.40 1.64 6.62
C GLU A 339 -18.67 1.72 5.11
N LYS A 340 -18.32 2.84 4.46
CA LYS A 340 -18.68 3.13 3.07
C LYS A 340 -17.57 2.79 2.07
N THR A 341 -16.33 2.61 2.53
CA THR A 341 -15.17 2.43 1.64
C THR A 341 -14.22 1.38 2.18
N ILE A 342 -14.15 0.23 1.50
CA ILE A 342 -13.37 -0.97 1.85
C ILE A 342 -11.92 -0.64 2.22
N GLY A 343 -11.29 0.28 1.50
CA GLY A 343 -9.86 0.54 1.62
C GLY A 343 -9.46 1.65 2.61
N GLN A 344 -10.39 2.24 3.38
CA GLN A 344 -9.99 3.11 4.50
C GLN A 344 -9.68 2.23 5.72
N ILE A 345 -8.44 1.75 5.80
CA ILE A 345 -8.01 0.81 6.83
C ILE A 345 -6.93 1.40 7.73
N TYR A 346 -6.98 1.07 9.02
CA TYR A 346 -5.96 1.36 9.99
C TYR A 346 -5.26 0.05 10.39
N VAL A 347 -3.93 0.01 10.23
CA VAL A 347 -3.10 -1.13 10.58
C VAL A 347 -2.12 -0.72 11.70
N PRO A 348 -2.43 -0.98 12.98
CA PRO A 348 -1.69 -0.42 14.13
C PRO A 348 -0.19 -0.73 14.11
N TRP A 349 0.19 -1.96 13.78
CA TRP A 349 1.60 -2.38 13.75
C TRP A 349 2.39 -1.62 12.69
N ILE A 350 1.83 -1.45 11.49
CA ILE A 350 2.46 -0.69 10.41
C ILE A 350 2.53 0.79 10.79
N ASN A 351 1.50 1.32 11.45
CA ASN A 351 1.49 2.71 11.91
C ASN A 351 2.67 3.04 12.85
N TRP A 352 2.87 2.21 13.88
CA TRP A 352 3.96 2.42 14.84
C TRP A 352 5.33 2.22 14.20
N LEU A 353 5.46 1.22 13.31
CA LEU A 353 6.68 1.01 12.55
C LEU A 353 7.03 2.24 11.69
N LEU A 354 6.07 2.74 10.91
CA LEU A 354 6.24 3.94 10.09
C LEU A 354 6.58 5.17 10.95
N MET A 355 5.90 5.35 12.10
CA MET A 355 6.18 6.48 13.00
C MET A 355 7.63 6.45 13.49
N VAL A 356 8.10 5.32 13.99
CA VAL A 356 9.48 5.17 14.48
C VAL A 356 10.48 5.40 13.36
N SER A 357 10.23 4.86 12.16
CA SER A 357 11.10 5.07 11.00
C SER A 357 11.14 6.54 10.56
N VAL A 358 9.98 7.21 10.44
CA VAL A 358 9.90 8.64 10.06
C VAL A 358 10.63 9.52 11.07
N LEU A 359 10.41 9.30 12.37
CA LEU A 359 11.13 10.03 13.42
C LEU A 359 12.63 9.75 13.38
N GLY A 360 13.02 8.49 13.19
CA GLY A 360 14.42 8.11 13.03
C GLY A 360 15.09 8.83 11.86
N LEU A 361 14.41 8.95 10.72
CA LEU A 361 14.89 9.70 9.56
C LEU A 361 15.00 11.21 9.84
N ILE A 362 14.00 11.81 10.49
CA ILE A 362 14.04 13.23 10.89
C ILE A 362 15.25 13.51 11.77
N PHE A 363 15.51 12.68 12.79
CA PHE A 363 16.65 12.87 13.70
C PHE A 363 18.00 12.53 13.07
N ALA A 364 18.05 11.56 12.16
CA ALA A 364 19.30 11.17 11.48
C ALA A 364 19.74 12.21 10.45
N PHE A 365 18.82 12.74 9.65
CA PHE A 365 19.15 13.64 8.53
C PHE A 365 19.02 15.12 8.87
N GLN A 366 18.12 15.51 9.80
CA GLN A 366 17.95 16.86 10.37
C GLN A 366 17.72 18.02 9.37
N SER A 367 17.75 17.78 8.06
CA SER A 367 17.50 18.75 6.99
C SER A 367 17.00 18.04 5.73
N SER A 368 16.10 18.69 4.99
CA SER A 368 15.57 18.13 3.74
C SER A 368 16.68 17.91 2.70
N ALA A 369 17.64 18.82 2.60
CA ALA A 369 18.74 18.75 1.62
C ALA A 369 19.63 17.50 1.79
N ARG A 370 19.83 17.05 3.03
CA ARG A 370 20.56 15.79 3.30
C ARG A 370 19.69 14.57 2.97
N LEU A 371 18.40 14.64 3.27
CA LEU A 371 17.46 13.55 3.03
C LEU A 371 17.16 13.36 1.53
N THR A 372 17.20 14.42 0.73
CA THR A 372 16.99 14.36 -0.73
C THR A 372 18.02 13.51 -1.47
N TYR A 373 19.24 13.34 -0.94
CA TYR A 373 20.21 12.41 -1.55
C TYR A 373 19.79 10.95 -1.43
N ALA A 374 19.03 10.60 -0.39
CA ALA A 374 18.51 9.26 -0.18
C ALA A 374 17.17 9.02 -0.90
N TYR A 375 16.47 10.09 -1.29
CA TYR A 375 15.13 10.05 -1.85
C TYR A 375 15.15 9.81 -3.38
N GLY A 376 14.09 9.21 -3.93
CA GLY A 376 13.95 8.95 -5.38
C GLY A 376 14.39 7.55 -5.84
N MET A 377 15.32 6.88 -5.15
CA MET A 377 15.79 5.55 -5.57
C MET A 377 14.71 4.45 -5.45
N ALA A 378 14.04 4.35 -4.31
CA ALA A 378 12.95 3.37 -4.15
C ALA A 378 11.78 3.68 -5.10
N VAL A 379 11.46 4.97 -5.30
CA VAL A 379 10.39 5.41 -6.20
C VAL A 379 10.70 5.02 -7.64
N THR A 380 11.87 5.40 -8.19
CA THR A 380 12.27 5.04 -9.56
C THR A 380 12.29 3.54 -9.79
N ALA A 381 12.82 2.77 -8.83
CA ALA A 381 12.82 1.31 -8.92
C ALA A 381 11.39 0.74 -8.90
N THR A 382 10.49 1.28 -8.07
CA THR A 382 9.08 0.88 -8.01
C THR A 382 8.33 1.22 -9.29
N ILE A 383 8.55 2.41 -9.86
CA ILE A 383 7.99 2.82 -11.16
C ILE A 383 8.48 1.88 -12.26
N THR A 384 9.79 1.63 -12.34
CA THR A 384 10.38 0.72 -13.34
C THR A 384 9.78 -0.67 -13.26
N ILE A 385 9.65 -1.23 -12.04
CA ILE A 385 9.02 -2.53 -11.80
C ILE A 385 7.55 -2.51 -12.24
N SER A 386 6.82 -1.47 -11.88
CA SER A 386 5.41 -1.31 -12.24
C SER A 386 5.24 -1.23 -13.76
N THR A 387 6.11 -0.52 -14.48
CA THR A 387 6.13 -0.46 -15.94
C THR A 387 6.40 -1.83 -16.56
N VAL A 388 7.36 -2.60 -16.04
CA VAL A 388 7.63 -3.98 -16.51
C VAL A 388 6.42 -4.89 -16.33
N LEU A 389 5.80 -4.87 -15.15
CA LEU A 389 4.60 -5.66 -14.86
C LEU A 389 3.41 -5.21 -15.72
N PHE A 390 3.24 -3.90 -15.89
CA PHE A 390 2.19 -3.32 -16.74
C PHE A 390 2.35 -3.76 -18.18
N LEU A 391 3.54 -3.68 -18.78
CA LEU A 391 3.78 -4.10 -20.17
C LEU A 391 3.45 -5.58 -20.36
N TYR A 392 3.78 -6.42 -19.38
CA TYR A 392 3.41 -7.83 -19.38
C TYR A 392 1.89 -8.02 -19.32
N VAL A 393 1.19 -7.34 -18.40
CA VAL A 393 -0.27 -7.42 -18.26
C VAL A 393 -0.97 -6.88 -19.50
N ALA A 394 -0.51 -5.77 -20.07
CA ALA A 394 -1.03 -5.16 -21.29
C ALA A 394 -0.95 -6.14 -22.47
N ARG A 395 0.16 -6.86 -22.62
CA ARG A 395 0.29 -7.94 -23.62
C ARG A 395 -0.78 -9.01 -23.45
N GLN A 396 -0.99 -9.46 -22.23
CA GLN A 396 -1.88 -10.59 -21.92
C GLN A 396 -3.37 -10.22 -21.91
N ARG A 397 -3.69 -8.97 -21.59
CA ARG A 397 -5.08 -8.50 -21.46
C ARG A 397 -5.58 -7.85 -22.74
N TRP A 398 -4.78 -7.00 -23.36
CA TRP A 398 -5.21 -6.18 -24.50
C TRP A 398 -4.88 -6.79 -25.86
N LYS A 399 -4.19 -7.95 -25.89
CA LYS A 399 -3.81 -8.68 -27.12
C LYS A 399 -3.14 -7.77 -28.17
N VAL A 400 -2.44 -6.73 -27.72
CA VAL A 400 -1.76 -5.78 -28.59
C VAL A 400 -0.63 -6.52 -29.33
N PRO A 401 -0.40 -6.25 -30.63
CA PRO A 401 0.67 -6.90 -31.39
C PRO A 401 2.03 -6.64 -30.74
N LEU A 402 2.91 -7.65 -30.75
CA LEU A 402 4.23 -7.58 -30.12
C LEU A 402 5.06 -6.34 -30.53
N PRO A 403 5.09 -5.91 -31.81
CA PRO A 403 5.85 -4.72 -32.21
C PRO A 403 5.42 -3.44 -31.47
N TRP A 404 4.12 -3.25 -31.25
CA TRP A 404 3.61 -2.05 -30.55
C TRP A 404 3.96 -2.07 -29.07
N ILE A 405 3.97 -3.26 -28.44
CA ILE A 405 4.42 -3.42 -27.05
C ILE A 405 5.92 -3.20 -26.95
N LEU A 406 6.71 -3.63 -27.92
CA LEU A 406 8.15 -3.39 -27.94
C LEU A 406 8.46 -1.91 -28.11
N VAL A 407 7.82 -1.22 -29.06
CA VAL A 407 8.01 0.23 -29.26
C VAL A 407 7.57 1.00 -28.02
N GLY A 408 6.35 0.75 -27.51
CA GLY A 408 5.88 1.40 -26.28
C GLY A 408 6.76 1.07 -25.07
N GLY A 409 7.19 -0.19 -24.95
CA GLY A 409 8.08 -0.65 -23.89
C GLY A 409 9.45 0.00 -23.93
N VAL A 410 10.05 0.17 -25.11
CA VAL A 410 11.32 0.89 -25.27
C VAL A 410 11.16 2.36 -24.86
N VAL A 411 10.09 3.03 -25.29
CA VAL A 411 9.85 4.44 -24.95
C VAL A 411 9.66 4.62 -23.44
N LEU A 412 8.84 3.78 -22.80
CA LEU A 412 8.55 3.89 -21.38
C LEU A 412 9.73 3.46 -20.51
N LEU A 413 10.32 2.29 -20.78
CA LEU A 413 11.41 1.77 -19.97
C LEU A 413 12.72 2.55 -20.16
N SER A 414 12.98 3.14 -21.34
CA SER A 414 14.20 3.94 -21.50
C SER A 414 14.21 5.14 -20.56
N GLY A 415 13.08 5.86 -20.43
CA GLY A 415 12.93 6.95 -19.47
C GLY A 415 13.10 6.47 -18.03
N ASP A 416 12.34 5.44 -17.62
CA ASP A 416 12.41 4.88 -16.26
C ASP A 416 13.82 4.40 -15.91
N LEU A 417 14.49 3.71 -16.82
CA LEU A 417 15.85 3.22 -16.63
C LEU A 417 16.89 4.35 -16.59
N MET A 418 16.68 5.46 -17.33
CA MET A 418 17.53 6.65 -17.20
C MET A 418 17.39 7.30 -15.82
N PHE A 419 16.16 7.45 -15.32
CA PHE A 419 15.93 7.95 -13.96
C PHE A 419 16.53 7.02 -12.89
N LEU A 420 16.35 5.71 -13.05
CA LEU A 420 16.92 4.71 -12.15
C LEU A 420 18.46 4.77 -12.19
N ALA A 421 19.06 4.80 -13.38
CA ALA A 421 20.52 4.88 -13.55
C ALA A 421 21.10 6.17 -12.95
N ALA A 422 20.43 7.31 -13.13
CA ALA A 422 20.83 8.56 -12.50
C ALA A 422 20.80 8.46 -10.97
N ASN A 423 19.74 7.87 -10.40
CA ASN A 423 19.62 7.67 -8.96
C ASN A 423 20.66 6.67 -8.42
N LEU A 424 21.07 5.66 -9.19
CA LEU A 424 22.14 4.72 -8.81
C LEU A 424 23.46 5.41 -8.48
N THR A 425 23.75 6.56 -9.09
CA THR A 425 24.97 7.34 -8.78
C THR A 425 24.97 7.90 -7.35
N LYS A 426 23.79 8.05 -6.72
CA LYS A 426 23.62 8.55 -5.36
C LYS A 426 23.65 7.46 -4.29
N ILE A 427 23.91 6.19 -4.63
CA ILE A 427 24.01 5.08 -3.65
C ILE A 427 24.99 5.42 -2.52
N THR A 428 26.17 5.97 -2.83
CA THR A 428 27.19 6.32 -1.84
C THR A 428 26.81 7.51 -0.95
N HIS A 429 25.78 8.28 -1.32
CA HIS A 429 25.34 9.50 -0.66
C HIS A 429 24.05 9.31 0.17
N GLY A 430 23.59 8.07 0.34
CA GLY A 430 22.45 7.73 1.21
C GLY A 430 21.30 7.01 0.50
N ALA A 431 21.30 6.93 -0.83
CA ALA A 431 20.23 6.26 -1.57
C ALA A 431 20.16 4.73 -1.31
N TRP A 432 21.21 4.14 -0.72
CA TRP A 432 21.19 2.75 -0.23
C TRP A 432 20.14 2.49 0.86
N LEU A 433 19.73 3.52 1.62
CA LEU A 433 18.86 3.36 2.78
C LEU A 433 17.44 2.86 2.39
N PRO A 434 16.70 3.52 1.48
CA PRO A 434 15.41 2.99 1.00
C PRO A 434 15.52 1.59 0.40
N LEU A 435 16.60 1.30 -0.33
CA LEU A 435 16.83 -0.04 -0.89
C LEU A 435 17.03 -1.08 0.21
N LEU A 436 17.78 -0.75 1.27
CA LEU A 436 17.97 -1.66 2.40
C LEU A 436 16.64 -1.94 3.10
N ILE A 437 15.84 -0.90 3.36
CA ILE A 437 14.51 -1.04 3.97
C ILE A 437 13.62 -1.95 3.09
N GLY A 438 13.59 -1.70 1.78
CA GLY A 438 12.87 -2.53 0.82
C GLY A 438 13.39 -3.98 0.78
N LEU A 439 14.71 -4.19 0.86
CA LEU A 439 15.31 -5.52 0.89
C LEU A 439 14.98 -6.29 2.18
N ILE A 440 14.96 -5.61 3.33
CA ILE A 440 14.54 -6.19 4.61
C ILE A 440 13.06 -6.59 4.52
N ALA A 441 12.18 -5.69 4.07
CA ALA A 441 10.77 -5.98 3.91
C ALA A 441 10.51 -7.13 2.91
N PHE A 442 11.22 -7.14 1.77
CA PHE A 442 11.17 -8.22 0.79
C PHE A 442 11.62 -9.56 1.39
N THR A 443 12.70 -9.56 2.18
CA THR A 443 13.20 -10.76 2.86
C THR A 443 12.17 -11.28 3.87
N ILE A 444 11.52 -10.40 4.63
CA ILE A 444 10.43 -10.77 5.55
C ILE A 444 9.28 -11.39 4.77
N MET A 445 8.81 -10.75 3.70
CA MET A 445 7.67 -11.23 2.91
C MET A 445 7.93 -12.59 2.24
N THR A 446 9.12 -12.76 1.66
CA THR A 446 9.50 -14.01 0.99
C THR A 446 9.74 -15.14 1.99
N THR A 447 10.34 -14.84 3.14
CA THR A 447 10.49 -15.80 4.25
C THR A 447 9.13 -16.21 4.80
N TRP A 448 8.22 -15.25 5.00
CA TRP A 448 6.87 -15.52 5.47
C TRP A 448 6.10 -16.44 4.52
N ARG A 449 6.08 -16.12 3.23
CA ARG A 449 5.42 -16.97 2.22
C ARG A 449 5.97 -18.39 2.25
N ARG A 450 7.29 -18.55 2.23
CA ARG A 450 7.93 -19.87 2.22
C ARG A 450 7.58 -20.67 3.48
N GLY A 451 7.67 -20.05 4.66
CA GLY A 451 7.29 -20.70 5.91
C GLY A 451 5.81 -21.06 5.96
N ARG A 452 4.93 -20.18 5.46
CA ARG A 452 3.49 -20.43 5.36
C ARG A 452 3.19 -21.63 4.46
N ASP A 453 3.86 -21.75 3.31
CA ASP A 453 3.66 -22.87 2.38
C ASP A 453 4.11 -24.19 3.03
N ILE A 454 5.27 -24.21 3.71
CA ILE A 454 5.76 -25.38 4.46
C ILE A 454 4.80 -25.79 5.59
N VAL A 455 4.36 -24.81 6.41
CA VAL A 455 3.42 -25.07 7.50
C VAL A 455 2.09 -25.56 6.98
N THR A 456 1.59 -25.01 5.88
CA THR A 456 0.31 -25.41 5.29
C THR A 456 0.40 -26.85 4.78
N GLU A 457 1.46 -27.21 4.07
CA GLU A 457 1.69 -28.59 3.59
C GLU A 457 1.83 -29.59 4.74
N ASN A 458 2.67 -29.28 5.75
CA ASN A 458 2.82 -30.14 6.93
C ASN A 458 1.52 -30.27 7.71
N ARG A 459 0.75 -29.17 7.83
CA ARG A 459 -0.55 -29.16 8.50
C ARG A 459 -1.57 -30.00 7.75
N GLU A 460 -1.74 -29.79 6.44
CA GLU A 460 -2.70 -30.56 5.63
C GLU A 460 -2.39 -32.06 5.66
N ARG A 461 -1.09 -32.43 5.68
CA ARG A 461 -0.67 -33.83 5.85
C ARG A 461 -1.09 -34.41 7.20
N LEU A 462 -1.00 -33.64 8.29
CA LEU A 462 -1.42 -34.06 9.63
C LEU A 462 -2.95 -34.06 9.78
N GLU A 463 -3.65 -33.11 9.16
CA GLU A 463 -5.10 -33.00 9.20
C GLU A 463 -5.77 -34.13 8.40
N GLY A 464 -5.31 -34.42 7.19
CA GLY A 464 -5.92 -35.42 6.31
C GLY A 464 -7.36 -35.07 5.85
N PRO A 465 -7.95 -35.88 4.96
CA PRO A 465 -9.30 -35.64 4.43
C PRO A 465 -10.39 -35.85 5.47
N LEU A 466 -11.35 -34.91 5.57
CA LEU A 466 -12.45 -34.97 6.53
C LEU A 466 -13.37 -36.16 6.29
N ARG A 467 -13.80 -36.38 5.05
CA ARG A 467 -14.74 -37.46 4.71
C ARG A 467 -14.20 -38.84 5.07
N THR A 468 -12.98 -39.15 4.62
CA THR A 468 -12.32 -40.43 4.94
C THR A 468 -12.19 -40.65 6.45
N PHE A 469 -11.89 -39.60 7.21
CA PHE A 469 -11.81 -39.71 8.66
C PHE A 469 -13.16 -39.99 9.32
N VAL A 470 -14.25 -39.39 8.82
CA VAL A 470 -15.62 -39.65 9.30
C VAL A 470 -16.04 -41.09 8.98
N ASP A 471 -15.77 -41.56 7.75
CA ASP A 471 -16.04 -42.95 7.33
C ASP A 471 -15.30 -43.96 8.25
N ASP A 472 -14.02 -43.70 8.55
CA ASP A 472 -13.23 -44.53 9.45
C ASP A 472 -13.82 -44.52 10.88
N LEU A 473 -14.34 -43.37 11.33
CA LEU A 473 -14.89 -43.17 12.66
C LEU A 473 -16.18 -43.96 12.92
N GLU A 474 -17.02 -44.15 11.90
CA GLU A 474 -18.21 -44.99 11.99
C GLU A 474 -17.85 -46.47 12.21
N THR A 475 -16.71 -46.91 11.70
CA THR A 475 -16.27 -48.31 11.79
C THR A 475 -15.39 -48.61 13.01
N ASP A 476 -14.76 -47.59 13.62
CA ASP A 476 -13.86 -47.77 14.76
C ASP A 476 -14.62 -47.96 16.09
N LYS A 477 -14.77 -49.22 16.49
CA LYS A 477 -15.44 -49.63 17.74
C LYS A 477 -14.73 -49.17 19.03
N ARG A 478 -13.50 -48.65 18.95
CA ARG A 478 -12.76 -48.14 20.12
C ARG A 478 -13.27 -46.77 20.56
N VAL A 479 -13.85 -46.00 19.64
CA VAL A 479 -14.32 -44.64 19.90
C VAL A 479 -15.67 -44.69 20.60
N ARG A 480 -15.75 -44.14 21.81
CA ARG A 480 -17.01 -44.02 22.56
C ARG A 480 -17.75 -42.75 22.16
N VAL A 481 -19.06 -42.88 21.99
CA VAL A 481 -19.96 -41.73 21.82
C VAL A 481 -20.37 -41.24 23.21
N VAL A 482 -20.15 -39.96 23.49
CA VAL A 482 -20.56 -39.31 24.74
C VAL A 482 -21.66 -38.29 24.48
N PRO A 483 -22.57 -38.05 25.45
CA PRO A 483 -23.63 -37.07 25.29
C PRO A 483 -23.12 -35.64 25.07
N GLY A 484 -23.90 -34.85 24.32
CA GLY A 484 -23.67 -33.41 24.13
C GLY A 484 -23.19 -33.02 22.73
N THR A 485 -22.88 -31.73 22.56
CA THR A 485 -22.51 -31.14 21.27
C THR A 485 -21.11 -30.55 21.31
N ALA A 486 -20.27 -30.96 20.35
CA ALA A 486 -18.92 -30.43 20.17
C ALA A 486 -18.75 -29.71 18.84
N ILE A 487 -18.17 -28.52 18.90
CA ILE A 487 -17.92 -27.68 17.73
C ILE A 487 -16.42 -27.55 17.52
N PHE A 488 -15.92 -28.13 16.43
CA PHE A 488 -14.51 -28.04 16.07
C PHE A 488 -14.31 -27.00 14.97
N LEU A 489 -13.58 -25.93 15.27
CA LEU A 489 -13.29 -24.93 14.25
C LEU A 489 -12.10 -25.36 13.40
N ASN A 490 -12.24 -25.20 12.08
CA ASN A 490 -11.17 -25.42 11.12
C ASN A 490 -11.06 -24.28 10.11
N ARG A 491 -9.91 -24.21 9.43
CA ARG A 491 -9.67 -23.26 8.34
C ARG A 491 -10.21 -23.77 7.00
N SER A 492 -10.29 -25.08 6.83
CA SER A 492 -10.81 -25.73 5.63
C SER A 492 -12.12 -26.44 5.94
N SER A 493 -13.03 -26.50 4.95
CA SER A 493 -14.21 -27.35 5.00
C SER A 493 -13.92 -28.81 4.61
N THR A 494 -12.72 -29.11 4.09
CA THR A 494 -12.40 -30.43 3.53
C THR A 494 -11.41 -31.24 4.36
N THR A 495 -10.75 -30.65 5.36
CA THR A 495 -9.74 -31.33 6.20
C THR A 495 -10.24 -31.52 7.63
N VAL A 496 -9.70 -32.52 8.34
CA VAL A 496 -10.05 -32.77 9.74
C VAL A 496 -9.37 -31.74 10.64
N PRO A 497 -10.08 -31.07 11.55
CA PRO A 497 -9.44 -30.26 12.59
C PRO A 497 -8.45 -31.11 13.42
N LEU A 498 -7.22 -30.63 13.61
CA LEU A 498 -6.21 -31.34 14.42
C LEU A 498 -6.71 -31.64 15.84
N ALA A 499 -7.48 -30.74 16.44
CA ALA A 499 -8.10 -30.95 17.75
C ALA A 499 -9.07 -32.15 17.74
N LEU A 500 -9.84 -32.35 16.68
CA LEU A 500 -10.75 -33.50 16.56
C LEU A 500 -9.96 -34.80 16.46
N ARG A 501 -8.95 -34.82 15.57
CA ARG A 501 -8.07 -35.96 15.39
C ARG A 501 -7.38 -36.34 16.71
N ALA A 502 -6.76 -35.38 17.38
CA ALA A 502 -6.09 -35.61 18.66
C ALA A 502 -7.06 -36.13 19.74
N ASN A 503 -8.28 -35.58 19.81
CA ASN A 503 -9.30 -36.03 20.76
C ASN A 503 -9.70 -37.49 20.52
N VAL A 504 -9.91 -37.90 19.28
CA VAL A 504 -10.30 -39.27 18.92
C VAL A 504 -9.12 -40.23 19.12
N GLU A 505 -7.90 -39.83 18.76
CA GLU A 505 -6.70 -40.65 18.89
C GLU A 505 -6.27 -40.88 20.35
N HIS A 506 -6.39 -39.86 21.21
CA HIS A 506 -5.88 -39.93 22.59
C HIS A 506 -6.97 -40.24 23.61
N ASN A 507 -8.16 -39.64 23.46
CA ASN A 507 -9.26 -39.84 24.41
C ASN A 507 -10.21 -40.93 23.96
N HIS A 508 -10.18 -41.33 22.68
CA HIS A 508 -11.10 -42.30 22.10
C HIS A 508 -12.58 -41.91 22.30
N VAL A 509 -12.87 -40.62 22.17
CA VAL A 509 -14.21 -40.04 22.41
C VAL A 509 -14.67 -39.22 21.22
N ARG A 510 -15.94 -39.35 20.85
CA ARG A 510 -16.69 -38.41 20.00
C ARG A 510 -17.99 -38.01 20.70
N HIS A 511 -18.52 -36.83 20.40
CA HIS A 511 -19.81 -36.38 20.94
C HIS A 511 -20.95 -36.88 20.06
N GLU A 512 -22.17 -37.00 20.62
CA GLU A 512 -23.38 -37.35 19.88
C GLU A 512 -23.65 -36.41 18.72
N HIS A 513 -23.42 -35.10 18.92
CA HIS A 513 -23.49 -34.10 17.85
C HIS A 513 -22.14 -33.43 17.67
N LEU A 514 -21.61 -33.48 16.44
CA LEU A 514 -20.33 -32.92 16.09
C LEU A 514 -20.47 -32.00 14.88
N ALA A 515 -20.04 -30.74 15.03
CA ALA A 515 -20.00 -29.78 13.93
C ALA A 515 -18.57 -29.35 13.64
N VAL A 516 -18.10 -29.58 12.40
CA VAL A 516 -16.85 -29.03 11.88
C VAL A 516 -17.14 -27.68 11.22
N VAL A 517 -16.75 -26.60 11.88
CA VAL A 517 -17.08 -25.23 11.44
C VAL A 517 -15.90 -24.59 10.72
N ALA A 518 -16.08 -24.33 9.42
CA ALA A 518 -15.17 -23.51 8.63
C ALA A 518 -15.66 -22.06 8.59
N ILE A 519 -14.77 -21.10 8.82
CA ILE A 519 -15.11 -19.68 8.83
C ILE A 519 -14.50 -18.99 7.61
N ASN A 520 -15.37 -18.46 6.76
CA ASN A 520 -15.00 -17.73 5.56
C ASN A 520 -15.36 -16.25 5.69
N THR A 521 -14.43 -15.38 5.30
CA THR A 521 -14.70 -13.94 5.19
C THR A 521 -14.89 -13.61 3.72
N GLU A 522 -16.05 -13.08 3.39
CA GLU A 522 -16.44 -12.72 2.02
C GLU A 522 -16.09 -11.25 1.72
N PRO A 523 -15.89 -10.88 0.44
CA PRO A 523 -15.51 -9.54 0.01
C PRO A 523 -16.68 -8.52 0.00
N ILE A 524 -17.68 -8.72 0.85
CA ILE A 524 -18.84 -7.83 1.03
C ILE A 524 -18.90 -7.33 2.48
N PRO A 525 -19.41 -6.11 2.76
CA PRO A 525 -19.28 -5.49 4.08
C PRO A 525 -19.99 -6.28 5.19
N ARG A 526 -21.21 -6.72 4.91
CA ARG A 526 -22.03 -7.53 5.80
C ARG A 526 -22.76 -8.58 4.98
N ILE A 527 -22.93 -9.76 5.56
CA ILE A 527 -23.70 -10.85 4.97
C ILE A 527 -25.08 -10.89 5.61
N GLY A 528 -26.10 -10.98 4.75
CA GLY A 528 -27.47 -11.21 5.20
C GLY A 528 -27.57 -12.52 5.99
N PRO A 529 -28.46 -12.62 7.00
CA PRO A 529 -28.57 -13.83 7.82
C PRO A 529 -28.77 -15.13 7.02
N GLU A 530 -29.41 -15.04 5.86
CA GLU A 530 -29.80 -16.18 5.04
C GLU A 530 -28.64 -16.80 4.23
N ASP A 531 -27.67 -15.98 3.81
CA ASP A 531 -26.47 -16.43 3.08
C ASP A 531 -25.29 -16.75 4.02
N ARG A 532 -25.50 -16.62 5.33
CA ARG A 532 -24.46 -16.70 6.36
C ARG A 532 -23.95 -18.11 6.58
N ILE A 533 -24.77 -19.14 6.32
CA ILE A 533 -24.44 -20.51 6.70
C ILE A 533 -24.74 -21.46 5.54
N VAL A 534 -23.80 -22.36 5.30
CA VAL A 534 -23.97 -23.50 4.40
C VAL A 534 -23.62 -24.75 5.18
N VAL A 535 -24.50 -25.77 5.14
CA VAL A 535 -24.30 -27.05 5.83
C VAL A 535 -24.10 -28.16 4.80
N ASP A 536 -23.13 -29.03 5.03
CA ASP A 536 -22.89 -30.28 4.30
C ASP A 536 -22.93 -31.44 5.32
N SER A 537 -23.74 -32.47 5.06
CA SER A 537 -23.87 -33.66 5.92
C SER A 537 -22.75 -34.68 5.70
N LEU A 538 -21.76 -34.36 4.87
CA LEU A 538 -20.55 -35.18 4.63
C LEU A 538 -20.82 -36.58 4.05
N GLY A 539 -22.05 -36.89 3.62
CA GLY A 539 -22.41 -38.13 2.92
C GLY A 539 -23.24 -39.11 3.75
N SER A 540 -23.27 -38.93 5.08
CA SER A 540 -24.17 -39.60 6.03
C SER A 540 -25.27 -38.61 6.43
N GLY A 541 -26.41 -39.10 6.89
CA GLY A 541 -27.55 -38.27 7.34
C GLY A 541 -27.98 -38.62 8.77
N THR A 542 -27.21 -39.47 9.45
CA THR A 542 -27.62 -40.18 10.66
C THR A 542 -26.48 -40.42 11.66
N ASP A 543 -25.28 -39.92 11.39
CA ASP A 543 -24.09 -40.16 12.23
C ASP A 543 -23.84 -39.07 13.29
N GLY A 544 -24.62 -37.99 13.23
CA GLY A 544 -24.52 -36.83 14.10
C GLY A 544 -23.39 -35.87 13.73
N ILE A 545 -22.75 -36.04 12.56
CA ILE A 545 -21.55 -35.30 12.15
C ILE A 545 -21.86 -34.42 10.95
N ILE A 546 -21.66 -33.10 11.10
CA ILE A 546 -21.90 -32.14 10.01
C ILE A 546 -20.70 -31.23 9.77
N GLN A 547 -20.60 -30.72 8.55
CA GLN A 547 -19.70 -29.63 8.19
C GLN A 547 -20.53 -28.35 8.00
N VAL A 548 -20.12 -27.29 8.69
CA VAL A 548 -20.78 -25.98 8.62
C VAL A 548 -19.80 -24.95 8.11
N THR A 549 -20.15 -24.24 7.04
CA THR A 549 -19.40 -23.10 6.55
C THR A 549 -20.12 -21.81 6.95
N ALA A 550 -19.53 -21.05 7.87
CA ALA A 550 -20.02 -19.76 8.31
C ALA A 550 -19.33 -18.63 7.54
N ARG A 551 -20.12 -17.79 6.86
CA ARG A 551 -19.66 -16.68 6.02
C ARG A 551 -19.91 -15.34 6.72
N PHE A 552 -18.88 -14.52 6.81
CA PHE A 552 -18.97 -13.18 7.39
C PHE A 552 -18.50 -12.12 6.40
N GLY A 553 -19.12 -10.96 6.40
CA GLY A 553 -18.60 -9.80 5.69
C GLY A 553 -17.34 -9.22 6.34
N TYR A 554 -16.54 -8.47 5.60
CA TYR A 554 -15.25 -7.94 6.10
C TYR A 554 -15.39 -6.90 7.22
N MET A 555 -16.55 -6.25 7.39
CA MET A 555 -16.81 -5.34 8.53
C MET A 555 -17.38 -6.08 9.74
N GLU A 556 -17.77 -7.35 9.58
CA GLU A 556 -18.37 -8.12 10.66
C GLU A 556 -17.26 -8.72 11.52
N THR A 557 -17.38 -8.56 12.84
CA THR A 557 -16.58 -9.38 13.75
C THR A 557 -17.23 -10.76 13.79
N PRO A 558 -16.55 -11.84 13.38
CA PRO A 558 -17.14 -13.16 13.39
C PRO A 558 -17.61 -13.53 14.80
N ASN A 559 -18.90 -13.80 14.93
CA ASN A 559 -19.48 -14.34 16.15
C ASN A 559 -19.99 -15.74 15.81
N VAL A 560 -19.19 -16.74 16.15
CA VAL A 560 -19.47 -18.14 15.82
C VAL A 560 -20.71 -18.65 16.57
N PRO A 561 -20.87 -18.41 17.89
CA PRO A 561 -22.10 -18.80 18.59
C PRO A 561 -23.36 -18.22 17.94
N ALA A 562 -23.37 -16.91 17.62
CA ALA A 562 -24.52 -16.26 17.00
C ALA A 562 -24.80 -16.76 15.58
N ALA A 563 -23.78 -17.14 14.82
CA ALA A 563 -23.98 -17.80 13.54
C ALA A 563 -24.62 -19.17 13.76
N LEU A 564 -24.05 -20.02 14.61
CA LEU A 564 -24.59 -21.37 14.83
C LEU A 564 -26.03 -21.37 15.39
N ALA A 565 -26.45 -20.32 16.09
CA ALA A 565 -27.82 -20.14 16.55
C ALA A 565 -28.85 -19.97 15.41
N LEU A 566 -28.42 -19.67 14.18
CA LEU A 566 -29.27 -19.60 12.99
C LEU A 566 -29.55 -20.97 12.36
N LEU A 567 -28.87 -22.03 12.81
CA LEU A 567 -29.08 -23.38 12.27
C LEU A 567 -30.45 -23.92 12.71
N ASN A 568 -31.21 -24.41 11.74
CA ASN A 568 -32.47 -25.08 12.01
C ASN A 568 -32.24 -26.58 12.29
N ALA A 569 -33.09 -27.16 13.16
CA ALA A 569 -33.05 -28.58 13.51
C ALA A 569 -33.37 -29.52 12.32
N GLU A 570 -33.88 -28.99 11.21
CA GLU A 570 -34.08 -29.75 9.96
C GLU A 570 -32.82 -29.83 9.09
N GLN A 571 -31.87 -28.89 9.28
CA GLN A 571 -30.61 -28.81 8.53
C GLN A 571 -29.44 -29.46 9.27
N THR A 572 -29.67 -29.81 10.53
CA THR A 572 -28.70 -30.40 11.45
C THR A 572 -29.32 -31.71 11.94
N GLU A 573 -28.56 -32.79 12.07
CA GLU A 573 -29.07 -34.11 12.46
C GLU A 573 -29.49 -34.16 13.95
N GLY A 574 -30.32 -33.21 14.38
CA GLY A 574 -30.64 -32.89 15.78
C GLY A 574 -30.41 -31.41 16.11
N ARG A 575 -30.96 -30.95 17.24
CA ARG A 575 -30.82 -29.55 17.68
C ARG A 575 -29.42 -29.31 18.24
N ILE A 576 -28.62 -28.47 17.57
CA ILE A 576 -27.36 -27.97 18.11
C ILE A 576 -27.67 -26.95 19.22
N ASP A 577 -27.43 -27.34 20.47
CA ASP A 577 -27.58 -26.44 21.60
C ASP A 577 -26.32 -25.59 21.79
N VAL A 578 -26.37 -24.37 21.26
CA VAL A 578 -25.27 -23.39 21.31
C VAL A 578 -24.96 -22.97 22.75
N ASP A 579 -25.92 -23.07 23.68
CA ASP A 579 -25.76 -22.64 25.07
C ASP A 579 -25.04 -23.67 25.95
N THR A 580 -25.05 -24.95 25.55
CA THR A 580 -24.39 -26.05 26.29
C THR A 580 -23.23 -26.70 25.55
N CYS A 581 -23.02 -26.36 24.27
CA CYS A 581 -21.92 -26.92 23.47
C CYS A 581 -20.52 -26.53 23.97
N THR A 582 -19.55 -27.39 23.65
CA THR A 582 -18.12 -27.14 23.89
C THR A 582 -17.40 -26.84 22.58
N TYR A 583 -16.61 -25.77 22.55
CA TYR A 583 -15.83 -25.35 21.39
C TYR A 583 -14.41 -25.88 21.47
N PHE A 584 -13.93 -26.49 20.39
CA PHE A 584 -12.58 -27.01 20.27
C PHE A 584 -11.80 -26.23 19.22
N LEU A 585 -10.65 -25.70 19.64
CA LEU A 585 -9.73 -24.96 18.79
C LEU A 585 -8.42 -25.73 18.61
N SER A 586 -7.99 -25.87 17.37
CA SER A 586 -6.64 -26.32 17.06
C SER A 586 -5.66 -25.15 17.17
N LYS A 587 -4.75 -25.18 18.16
CA LYS A 587 -3.63 -24.24 18.24
C LYS A 587 -2.37 -24.90 17.71
N ILE A 588 -1.76 -24.29 16.70
CA ILE A 588 -0.50 -24.77 16.16
C ILE A 588 0.63 -24.02 16.85
N GLU A 589 1.51 -24.77 17.52
CA GLU A 589 2.80 -24.25 17.97
C GLU A 589 3.87 -24.56 16.93
N LEU A 590 4.52 -23.51 16.45
CA LEU A 590 5.54 -23.60 15.43
C LEU A 590 6.88 -23.89 16.10
N THR A 591 7.45 -25.07 15.82
CA THR A 591 8.77 -25.45 16.32
C THR A 591 9.76 -25.57 15.16
N PRO A 592 11.03 -25.20 15.37
CA PRO A 592 12.06 -25.40 14.36
C PRO A 592 12.34 -26.90 14.22
N GLY A 593 11.95 -27.50 13.08
CA GLY A 593 12.22 -28.91 12.82
C GLY A 593 13.66 -29.18 12.37
N PRO A 594 14.16 -30.44 12.45
CA PRO A 594 15.47 -30.84 11.95
C PRO A 594 15.55 -30.87 10.41
N GLY A 595 14.40 -30.85 9.72
CA GLY A 595 14.33 -30.85 8.26
C GLY A 595 15.01 -29.65 7.60
N LYS A 596 15.70 -29.89 6.47
CA LYS A 596 16.35 -28.85 5.63
C LYS A 596 15.34 -28.05 4.78
N THR A 597 14.26 -27.59 5.39
CA THR A 597 13.19 -26.83 4.74
C THR A 597 13.59 -25.37 4.46
N MET A 598 14.24 -24.73 5.44
CA MET A 598 14.76 -23.35 5.40
C MET A 598 16.05 -23.20 6.23
N PRO A 599 16.92 -22.22 5.92
CA PRO A 599 18.01 -21.79 6.80
C PRO A 599 17.52 -21.44 8.21
N GLN A 600 18.33 -21.73 9.23
CA GLN A 600 17.95 -21.53 10.65
C GLN A 600 17.55 -20.08 10.98
N TRP A 601 18.23 -19.08 10.39
CA TRP A 601 17.87 -17.68 10.59
C TRP A 601 16.48 -17.34 9.99
N GLN A 602 16.11 -17.94 8.85
CA GLN A 602 14.79 -17.78 8.24
C GLN A 602 13.70 -18.45 9.08
N LYS A 603 13.99 -19.62 9.66
CA LYS A 603 13.06 -20.27 10.62
C LYS A 603 12.78 -19.37 11.83
N ARG A 604 13.83 -18.80 12.42
CA ARG A 604 13.70 -17.85 13.54
C ARG A 604 12.91 -16.60 13.16
N LEU A 605 13.18 -16.03 11.98
CA LEU A 605 12.44 -14.88 11.46
C LEU A 605 10.95 -15.20 11.22
N PHE A 606 10.65 -16.37 10.65
CA PHE A 606 9.29 -16.85 10.44
C PHE A 606 8.54 -17.05 11.76
N ILE A 607 9.17 -17.68 12.76
CA ILE A 607 8.59 -17.87 14.09
C ILE A 607 8.36 -16.52 14.76
N ALA A 608 9.34 -15.61 14.74
CA ALA A 608 9.20 -14.28 15.34
C ALA A 608 8.06 -13.47 14.69
N THR A 609 7.93 -13.52 13.36
CA THR A 609 6.84 -12.85 12.64
C THR A 609 5.48 -13.51 12.91
N SER A 610 5.44 -14.80 13.23
CA SER A 610 4.18 -15.49 13.59
C SER A 610 3.56 -14.96 14.88
N HIS A 611 4.37 -14.47 15.83
CA HIS A 611 3.90 -13.92 17.10
C HIS A 611 3.15 -12.58 16.94
N ILE A 612 3.28 -11.93 15.78
CA ILE A 612 2.51 -10.71 15.43
C ILE A 612 1.03 -11.08 15.17
N THR A 613 0.72 -12.35 14.90
CA THR A 613 -0.63 -12.84 14.58
C THR A 613 -1.54 -12.76 15.81
N SER A 614 -2.76 -12.22 15.62
CA SER A 614 -3.77 -12.12 16.69
C SER A 614 -4.28 -13.48 17.20
N ALA A 615 -4.64 -13.53 18.49
CA ALA A 615 -5.20 -14.73 19.12
C ALA A 615 -6.58 -15.08 18.55
N ALA A 616 -6.82 -16.36 18.25
CA ALA A 616 -8.01 -16.83 17.55
C ALA A 616 -9.30 -16.83 18.41
N ALA A 617 -9.23 -17.24 19.69
CA ALA A 617 -10.44 -17.40 20.52
C ALA A 617 -11.20 -16.09 20.78
N PRO A 618 -10.54 -14.97 21.17
CA PRO A 618 -11.24 -13.69 21.35
C PRO A 618 -11.76 -13.12 20.03
N TYR A 619 -11.09 -13.42 18.91
CA TYR A 619 -11.48 -12.93 17.59
C TYR A 619 -12.82 -13.52 17.12
N PHE A 620 -13.08 -14.80 17.42
CA PHE A 620 -14.32 -15.50 17.06
C PHE A 620 -15.44 -15.37 18.12
N GLN A 621 -15.22 -14.55 19.17
CA GLN A 621 -16.14 -14.34 20.28
C GLN A 621 -16.58 -15.63 20.99
N LEU A 622 -15.66 -16.58 21.13
CA LEU A 622 -15.95 -17.87 21.77
C LEU A 622 -16.00 -17.72 23.31
N PRO A 623 -16.93 -18.41 24.01
CA PRO A 623 -17.00 -18.37 25.47
C PRO A 623 -15.75 -18.99 26.10
N GLN A 624 -15.04 -18.25 26.96
CA GLN A 624 -13.76 -18.72 27.51
C GLN A 624 -13.91 -19.95 28.42
N ASP A 625 -15.02 -20.05 29.13
CA ASP A 625 -15.40 -21.14 30.02
C ASP A 625 -15.75 -22.44 29.29
N ARG A 626 -16.09 -22.36 27.99
CA ARG A 626 -16.52 -23.49 27.15
C ARG A 626 -15.61 -23.72 25.94
N THR A 627 -14.42 -23.12 25.92
CA THR A 627 -13.46 -23.28 24.82
C THR A 627 -12.25 -24.10 25.27
N VAL A 628 -12.07 -25.25 24.64
CA VAL A 628 -10.90 -26.12 24.81
C VAL A 628 -9.91 -25.85 23.68
N ILE A 629 -8.67 -25.51 24.03
CA ILE A 629 -7.59 -25.33 23.05
C ILE A 629 -6.71 -26.57 23.09
N MET A 630 -6.70 -27.33 21.98
CA MET A 630 -5.78 -28.46 21.80
C MET A 630 -4.58 -28.02 20.97
N GLY A 631 -3.41 -28.09 21.60
CA GLY A 631 -2.13 -27.77 20.96
C GLY A 631 -1.65 -28.92 20.08
N SER A 632 -1.15 -28.59 18.90
CA SER A 632 -0.37 -29.51 18.06
C SER A 632 0.93 -28.83 17.64
N ASN A 633 2.02 -29.58 17.69
CA ASN A 633 3.30 -29.11 17.18
C ASN A 633 3.33 -29.29 15.66
N VAL A 634 3.66 -28.24 14.93
CA VAL A 634 3.93 -28.32 13.50
C VAL A 634 5.32 -27.78 13.25
N GLU A 635 6.16 -28.64 12.68
CA GLU A 635 7.53 -28.30 12.36
C GLU A 635 7.62 -27.37 11.14
N VAL A 636 8.54 -26.40 11.24
CA VAL A 636 8.93 -25.48 10.16
C VAL A 636 10.28 -25.84 9.59
#